data_AF-A0A397TSV8-F1
#
_entry.id   AF-A0A397TSV8-F1
#
_cell.length_a   1.000
_cell.length_b   1.000
_cell.length_c   1.000
_cell.angle_alpha   90.00
_cell.angle_beta   90.00
_cell.angle_gamma   90.00
#
_symmetry.space_group_name_H-M   'P 1'
#
loop_
_entity.id
_entity.type
_entity.pdbx_description
1 polymer ?
#
loop_
_entity_poly.entity_id
_entity_poly.type
_entity_poly.pdbx_seq_one_letter_code
_entity_poly.pdbx_strand_id
1 'polypeptide(L)'
;MNLHCSQASITDLIEKFKYYVQLEKYRIHGLTQSTETGQYMIVLDFYNNKRKPINGTCEHCKRYNTSLAWCQLCDPQKTTQETRSGDKSIDDCIKEFQFNATAYEKVIEWIPFDRLVDIKIIGKGGFGTVYSSIWLDGKRVIEGDNSVGYVRFRNKSCMVALKTLHGPQTMSSSFL
;
A
#
# COMPACT_ATOMS: atom_id res chain seq x y z
N MET A 1 34.45 2.79 18.86
CA MET A 1 35.42 1.85 18.25
C MET A 1 35.44 2.19 16.76
N ASN A 2 36.40 3.02 16.35
CA ASN A 2 36.46 3.53 14.98
C ASN A 2 37.06 2.44 14.08
N LEU A 3 36.23 1.83 13.25
CA LEU A 3 36.70 0.98 12.16
C LEU A 3 37.39 1.89 11.13
N HIS A 4 38.72 1.93 11.18
CA HIS A 4 39.53 2.49 10.11
C HIS A 4 39.29 1.67 8.84
N CYS A 5 38.41 2.17 7.97
CA CYS A 5 38.27 1.70 6.62
C CYS A 5 39.59 2.00 5.89
N SER A 6 40.26 0.99 5.32
CA SER A 6 41.50 1.20 4.57
C SER A 6 41.25 2.12 3.37
N GLN A 7 42.25 2.91 2.95
CA GLN A 7 42.13 3.82 1.80
C GLN A 7 41.63 3.10 0.53
N ALA A 8 42.02 1.83 0.34
CA ALA A 8 41.56 0.98 -0.76
C ALA A 8 40.06 0.63 -0.69
N SER A 9 39.49 0.54 0.51
CA SER A 9 38.07 0.24 0.72
C SER A 9 37.15 1.45 0.49
N ILE A 10 37.66 2.68 0.65
CA ILE A 10 36.89 3.91 0.37
C ILE A 10 36.80 4.15 -1.14
N THR A 11 37.89 3.93 -1.88
CA THR A 11 37.89 4.07 -3.35
C THR A 11 36.90 3.10 -4.01
N ASP A 12 36.86 1.84 -3.57
CA ASP A 12 35.90 0.84 -4.07
C ASP A 12 34.45 1.26 -3.80
N LEU A 13 34.16 1.79 -2.61
CA LEU A 13 32.83 2.33 -2.28
C LEU A 13 32.44 3.47 -3.23
N ILE A 14 33.35 4.41 -3.49
CA ILE A 14 33.11 5.56 -4.37
C ILE A 14 32.81 5.08 -5.79
N GLU A 15 33.59 4.14 -6.32
CA GLU A 15 33.37 3.61 -7.67
C GLU A 15 32.05 2.84 -7.78
N LYS A 16 31.68 2.04 -6.77
CA LYS A 16 30.35 1.42 -6.71
C LYS A 16 29.23 2.45 -6.69
N PHE A 17 29.36 3.50 -5.89
CA PHE A 17 28.36 4.58 -5.84
C PHE A 17 28.21 5.28 -7.19
N LYS A 18 29.33 5.65 -7.84
CA LYS A 18 29.32 6.24 -9.19
C LYS A 18 28.65 5.33 -10.21
N TYR A 19 28.95 4.04 -10.18
CA TYR A 19 28.30 3.04 -11.04
C TYR A 19 26.76 3.06 -10.87
N TYR A 20 26.27 3.04 -9.63
CA TYR A 20 24.82 3.10 -9.37
C TYR A 20 24.18 4.41 -9.83
N VAL A 21 24.88 5.55 -9.69
CA VAL A 21 24.40 6.85 -10.19
C VAL A 21 24.28 6.83 -11.71
N GLN A 22 25.26 6.25 -12.41
CA GLN A 22 25.31 6.16 -13.87
C GLN A 22 24.27 5.20 -14.47
N LEU A 23 23.82 4.19 -13.71
CA LEU A 23 22.81 3.25 -14.22
C LEU A 23 21.46 3.92 -14.53
N GLU A 24 21.16 5.07 -13.92
CA GLU A 24 19.88 5.82 -14.01
C GLU A 24 18.60 5.00 -13.72
N LYS A 25 18.76 3.72 -13.37
CA LYS A 25 17.69 2.78 -13.04
C LYS A 25 16.96 3.19 -11.77
N TYR A 26 17.71 3.72 -10.80
CA TYR A 26 17.20 4.16 -9.51
C TYR A 26 17.54 5.62 -9.33
N ARG A 27 16.60 6.37 -8.74
CA ARG A 27 16.93 7.71 -8.24
C ARG A 27 17.66 7.53 -6.92
N ILE A 28 18.89 7.99 -6.84
CA ILE A 28 19.70 7.95 -5.62
C ILE A 28 19.51 9.25 -4.86
N HIS A 29 19.27 9.15 -3.56
CA HIS A 29 19.08 10.27 -2.64
C HIS A 29 20.36 10.60 -1.88
N GLY A 30 21.24 9.63 -1.66
CA GLY A 30 22.52 9.86 -0.99
C GLY A 30 23.20 8.59 -0.49
N LEU A 31 24.19 8.78 0.37
CA LEU A 31 24.88 7.74 1.11
C LEU A 31 24.60 7.94 2.60
N THR A 32 24.55 6.83 3.32
CA THR A 32 24.52 6.82 4.79
C THR A 32 25.52 5.80 5.32
N GLN A 33 25.84 5.87 6.60
CA GLN A 33 26.69 4.91 7.29
C GLN A 33 25.94 4.37 8.51
N SER A 34 25.86 3.04 8.64
CA SER A 34 25.29 2.42 9.83
C SER A 34 26.15 2.76 11.05
N THR A 35 25.52 3.29 12.10
CA THR A 35 26.17 3.53 13.39
C THR A 35 26.48 2.24 14.14
N GLU A 36 25.80 1.15 13.81
CA GLU A 36 25.97 -0.17 14.45
C GLU A 36 27.07 -0.99 13.77
N THR A 37 27.05 -1.06 12.44
CA THR A 37 27.95 -1.94 11.66
C THR A 37 29.09 -1.19 10.98
N GLY A 38 29.03 0.15 10.93
CA GLY A 38 29.98 0.98 10.18
C GLY A 38 29.85 0.87 8.66
N GLN A 39 28.91 0.06 8.14
CA GLN A 39 28.72 -0.17 6.71
C GLN A 39 28.09 1.05 6.02
N TYR A 40 28.63 1.42 4.87
CA TYR A 40 28.04 2.42 4.00
C TYR A 40 26.88 1.82 3.18
N MET A 41 25.81 2.58 3.06
CA MET A 41 24.58 2.18 2.36
C MET A 41 24.13 3.29 1.42
N ILE A 42 23.59 2.91 0.26
CA ILE A 42 23.01 3.85 -0.70
C ILE A 42 21.54 4.05 -0.36
N VAL A 43 21.10 5.31 -0.25
CA VAL A 43 19.70 5.67 -0.10
C VAL A 43 19.11 5.85 -1.50
N LEU A 44 18.15 5.02 -1.88
CA LEU A 44 17.57 4.99 -3.23
C LEU A 44 16.04 4.95 -3.21
N ASP A 45 15.41 5.54 -4.23
CA ASP A 45 13.98 5.46 -4.47
C ASP A 45 13.62 4.12 -5.11
N PHE A 46 13.04 3.24 -4.30
CA PHE A 46 12.62 1.91 -4.70
C PHE A 46 11.60 1.89 -5.85
N TYR A 47 10.82 2.96 -6.03
CA TYR A 47 9.75 3.02 -7.02
C TYR A 47 10.09 3.79 -8.29
N ASN A 48 11.34 4.27 -8.43
CA ASN A 48 11.72 5.16 -9.54
C ASN A 48 11.38 4.57 -10.92
N ASN A 49 11.71 3.30 -11.13
CA ASN A 49 11.47 2.60 -12.40
C ASN A 49 9.98 2.38 -12.73
N LYS A 50 9.09 2.49 -11.74
CA LYS A 50 7.63 2.37 -11.94
C LYS A 50 6.97 3.69 -12.32
N ARG A 51 7.66 4.81 -12.15
CA ARG A 51 7.10 6.14 -12.40
C ARG A 51 6.95 6.36 -13.91
N LYS A 52 5.75 6.70 -14.37
CA LYS A 52 5.48 6.93 -15.80
C LYS A 52 4.66 8.20 -16.03
N PRO A 53 4.98 9.04 -17.04
CA PRO A 53 4.23 10.26 -17.35
C PRO A 53 2.73 10.02 -17.54
N ILE A 54 2.39 8.91 -18.20
CA ILE A 54 1.01 8.48 -18.48
C ILE A 54 0.16 8.29 -17.22
N ASN A 55 0.78 8.03 -16.07
CA ASN A 55 0.08 7.84 -14.81
C ASN A 55 -0.31 9.18 -14.13
N GLY A 56 0.04 10.31 -14.75
CA GLY A 56 -0.08 11.64 -14.17
C GLY A 56 0.99 11.94 -13.13
N THR A 57 0.89 13.12 -12.53
CA THR A 57 1.86 13.64 -11.56
C THR A 57 1.29 13.57 -10.14
N CYS A 58 2.12 13.14 -9.19
CA CYS A 58 1.78 13.14 -7.78
C CYS A 58 1.74 14.57 -7.24
N GLU A 59 0.63 14.96 -6.62
CA GLU A 59 0.46 16.32 -6.08
C GLU A 59 1.42 16.62 -4.92
N HIS A 60 1.89 15.61 -4.20
CA HIS A 60 2.78 15.79 -3.03
C HIS A 60 4.24 15.88 -3.41
N CYS A 61 4.78 14.88 -4.11
CA CYS A 61 6.20 14.85 -4.47
C CYS A 61 6.51 15.48 -5.83
N LYS A 62 5.49 15.92 -6.58
CA LYS A 62 5.61 16.53 -7.92
C LYS A 62 6.34 15.66 -8.96
N ARG A 63 6.34 14.34 -8.76
CA ARG A 63 6.91 13.35 -9.67
C ARG A 63 5.82 12.53 -10.33
N TYR A 64 6.13 11.89 -11.45
CA TYR A 64 5.21 10.94 -12.06
C TYR A 64 4.78 9.84 -11.09
N ASN A 65 3.50 9.50 -11.17
CA ASN A 65 2.89 8.44 -10.40
C ASN A 65 3.41 7.07 -10.84
N THR A 66 3.39 6.12 -9.91
CA THR A 66 3.84 4.73 -10.10
C THR A 66 2.75 3.83 -10.68
N SER A 67 1.49 4.24 -10.56
CA SER A 67 0.31 3.66 -11.20
C SER A 67 -0.67 4.80 -11.54
N LEU A 68 -1.69 4.54 -12.35
CA LEU A 68 -2.67 5.54 -12.77
C LEU A 68 -3.17 6.35 -11.58
N ALA A 69 -2.94 7.65 -11.62
CA ALA A 69 -3.22 8.57 -10.53
C ALA A 69 -2.84 7.98 -9.15
N TRP A 70 -1.69 7.32 -8.96
CA TRP A 70 -1.28 6.73 -7.67
C TRP A 70 0.23 6.71 -7.50
N CYS A 71 0.71 7.30 -6.42
CA CYS A 71 2.11 7.34 -6.02
C CYS A 71 2.34 6.43 -4.81
N GLN A 72 2.97 5.27 -5.03
CA GLN A 72 3.31 4.30 -3.98
C GLN A 72 4.20 4.87 -2.87
N LEU A 73 4.89 6.00 -3.11
CA LEU A 73 5.69 6.66 -2.07
C LEU A 73 4.83 7.57 -1.17
N CYS A 74 3.75 8.15 -1.68
CA CYS A 74 3.04 9.25 -1.00
C CYS A 74 1.62 8.89 -0.57
N ASP A 75 0.88 8.14 -1.40
CA ASP A 75 -0.54 7.89 -1.14
C ASP A 75 -0.83 6.83 -0.07
N PRO A 76 -0.04 5.76 0.08
CA PRO A 76 -0.24 4.80 1.18
C PRO A 76 -0.26 5.46 2.57
N GLN A 77 0.66 6.40 2.83
CA GLN A 77 0.76 7.08 4.13
C GLN A 77 -0.45 7.96 4.47
N LYS A 78 -1.14 8.49 3.45
CA LYS A 78 -2.37 9.26 3.65
C LYS A 78 -3.55 8.35 3.93
N THR A 79 -3.62 7.25 3.18
CA THR A 79 -4.69 6.23 3.31
C THR A 79 -4.71 5.61 4.71
N THR A 80 -3.55 5.36 5.31
CA THR A 80 -3.44 4.77 6.66
C THR A 80 -3.96 5.67 7.79
N GLN A 81 -4.16 6.96 7.54
CA GLN A 81 -4.70 7.90 8.53
C GLN A 81 -6.23 7.90 8.58
N GLU A 82 -6.90 7.44 7.52
CA GLU A 82 -8.35 7.58 7.31
C GLU A 82 -9.18 6.42 7.85
N THR A 83 -8.56 5.28 8.18
CA THR A 83 -9.25 4.01 8.44
C THR A 83 -9.03 3.54 9.88
N ARG A 84 -10.10 3.34 10.66
CA ARG A 84 -10.03 2.75 12.02
C ARG A 84 -11.23 1.87 12.32
N SER A 85 -10.96 0.63 12.71
CA SER A 85 -11.94 -0.33 13.23
C SER A 85 -12.19 -0.17 14.73
N GLY A 86 -11.24 0.46 15.44
CA GLY A 86 -11.22 0.52 16.89
C GLY A 86 -10.46 -0.64 17.55
N ASP A 87 -10.11 -1.67 16.78
CA ASP A 87 -9.22 -2.76 17.20
C ASP A 87 -7.82 -2.56 16.62
N LYS A 88 -6.82 -2.46 17.50
CA LYS A 88 -5.44 -2.16 17.10
C LYS A 88 -4.85 -3.26 16.20
N SER A 89 -5.13 -4.53 16.47
CA SER A 89 -4.57 -5.64 15.70
C SER A 89 -5.16 -5.68 14.29
N ILE A 90 -6.46 -5.42 14.14
CA ILE A 90 -7.10 -5.29 12.83
C ILE A 90 -6.56 -4.06 12.10
N ASP A 91 -6.45 -2.92 12.78
CA ASP A 91 -5.98 -1.68 12.19
C ASP A 91 -4.53 -1.80 11.69
N ASP A 92 -3.65 -2.42 12.47
CA ASP A 92 -2.24 -2.60 12.08
C ASP A 92 -2.11 -3.58 10.90
N CYS A 93 -2.92 -4.64 10.85
CA CYS A 93 -3.02 -5.55 9.70
C CYS A 93 -3.47 -4.81 8.42
N ILE A 94 -4.56 -4.02 8.50
CA ILE A 94 -5.06 -3.26 7.35
C ILE A 94 -4.02 -2.24 6.87
N LYS A 95 -3.34 -1.54 7.81
CA LYS A 95 -2.28 -0.58 7.47
C LYS A 95 -1.13 -1.22 6.70
N GLU A 96 -0.76 -2.46 7.01
CA GLU A 96 0.29 -3.18 6.27
C GLU A 96 -0.10 -3.34 4.79
N PHE A 97 -1.34 -3.77 4.52
CA PHE A 97 -1.85 -3.89 3.16
C PHE A 97 -1.97 -2.53 2.46
N GLN A 98 -2.43 -1.49 3.17
CA GLN A 98 -2.50 -0.13 2.64
C GLN A 98 -1.12 0.40 2.26
N PHE A 99 -0.11 0.19 3.11
CA PHE A 99 1.28 0.58 2.87
C PHE A 99 1.83 -0.04 1.58
N ASN A 100 1.45 -1.30 1.32
CA ASN A 100 1.89 -2.06 0.16
C ASN A 100 0.99 -1.86 -1.08
N ALA A 101 -0.05 -1.03 -1.02
CA ALA A 101 -0.97 -0.83 -2.12
C ALA A 101 -0.27 -0.25 -3.37
N THR A 102 -0.44 -0.94 -4.50
CA THR A 102 0.21 -0.61 -5.78
C THR A 102 -0.61 0.32 -6.67
N ALA A 103 -1.90 0.49 -6.37
CA ALA A 103 -2.83 1.32 -7.12
C ALA A 103 -3.98 1.78 -6.22
N TYR A 104 -4.64 2.89 -6.57
CA TYR A 104 -5.75 3.47 -5.82
C TYR A 104 -6.91 2.48 -5.63
N GLU A 105 -7.28 1.73 -6.67
CA GLU A 105 -8.38 0.76 -6.64
C GLU A 105 -8.06 -0.51 -5.86
N LYS A 106 -6.77 -0.75 -5.56
CA LYS A 106 -6.29 -1.94 -4.83
C LYS A 106 -6.11 -1.70 -3.33
N VAL A 107 -6.44 -0.51 -2.85
CA VAL A 107 -6.38 -0.19 -1.43
C VAL A 107 -7.40 -1.03 -0.67
N ILE A 108 -6.90 -1.83 0.27
CA ILE A 108 -7.71 -2.55 1.26
C ILE A 108 -8.05 -1.59 2.39
N GLU A 109 -9.28 -1.63 2.89
CA GLU A 109 -9.73 -0.74 3.96
C GLU A 109 -10.72 -1.42 4.90
N TRP A 110 -10.87 -0.84 6.08
CA TRP A 110 -11.97 -1.15 6.97
C TRP A 110 -13.24 -0.50 6.45
N ILE A 111 -14.32 -1.29 6.37
CA ILE A 111 -15.65 -0.81 6.01
C ILE A 111 -16.50 -0.88 7.28
N PRO A 112 -16.90 0.26 7.87
CA PRO A 112 -17.81 0.25 9.00
C PRO A 112 -19.12 -0.46 8.64
N PHE A 113 -19.60 -1.34 9.52
CA PHE A 113 -20.71 -2.24 9.21
C PHE A 113 -22.02 -1.50 8.91
N ASP A 114 -22.22 -0.32 9.49
CA ASP A 114 -23.35 0.58 9.22
C ASP A 114 -23.32 1.23 7.82
N ARG A 115 -22.21 1.11 7.09
CA ARG A 115 -22.11 1.48 5.67
C ARG A 115 -22.56 0.37 4.72
N LEU A 116 -22.98 -0.77 5.26
CA LEU A 116 -23.50 -1.93 4.51
C LEU A 116 -25.00 -2.07 4.77
N VAL A 117 -25.80 -1.94 3.72
CA VAL A 117 -27.27 -2.03 3.79
C VAL A 117 -27.81 -3.18 2.95
N ASP A 118 -29.09 -3.48 3.11
CA ASP A 118 -29.80 -4.54 2.39
C ASP A 118 -29.09 -5.91 2.44
N ILE A 119 -28.56 -6.25 3.62
CA ILE A 119 -27.81 -7.49 3.84
C ILE A 119 -28.75 -8.69 3.76
N LYS A 120 -28.51 -9.57 2.78
CA LYS A 120 -29.32 -10.78 2.53
C LYS A 120 -28.41 -12.00 2.40
N ILE A 121 -28.77 -13.11 3.02
CA ILE A 121 -28.05 -14.38 2.86
C ILE A 121 -28.29 -14.89 1.43
N ILE A 122 -27.22 -15.21 0.71
CA ILE A 122 -27.27 -15.79 -0.64
C ILE A 122 -26.65 -17.19 -0.71
N GLY A 123 -26.02 -17.65 0.37
CA GLY A 123 -25.50 -19.01 0.47
C GLY A 123 -24.98 -19.33 1.86
N LYS A 124 -25.11 -20.59 2.28
CA LYS A 124 -24.58 -21.11 3.54
C LYS A 124 -23.99 -22.50 3.29
N GLY A 125 -22.81 -22.76 3.82
CA GLY A 125 -22.15 -24.05 3.74
C GLY A 125 -21.11 -24.24 4.82
N GLY A 126 -20.32 -25.32 4.74
CA GLY A 126 -19.28 -25.64 5.72
C GLY A 126 -18.16 -24.61 5.86
N PHE A 127 -18.04 -23.67 4.90
CA PHE A 127 -17.00 -22.62 4.87
C PHE A 127 -17.55 -21.21 5.21
N GLY A 128 -18.71 -21.16 5.86
CA GLY A 128 -19.33 -19.91 6.32
C GLY A 128 -20.61 -19.54 5.57
N THR A 129 -21.08 -18.32 5.85
CA THR A 129 -22.27 -17.72 5.22
C THR A 129 -21.84 -16.59 4.29
N VAL A 130 -22.44 -16.54 3.12
CA VAL A 130 -22.24 -15.48 2.12
C VAL A 130 -23.50 -14.63 2.06
N TYR A 131 -23.30 -13.32 2.08
CA TYR A 131 -24.35 -12.32 1.98
C TYR A 131 -24.15 -11.44 0.75
N SER A 132 -25.23 -11.00 0.12
CA SER A 132 -25.21 -9.80 -0.72
C SER A 132 -25.50 -8.58 0.14
N SER A 133 -24.89 -7.44 -0.19
CA SER A 133 -25.18 -6.15 0.46
C SER A 133 -24.90 -5.00 -0.51
N ILE A 134 -25.43 -3.81 -0.20
CA ILE A 134 -25.05 -2.56 -0.85
C ILE A 134 -24.08 -1.81 0.06
N TRP A 135 -22.87 -1.55 -0.44
CA TRP A 135 -21.89 -0.69 0.23
C TRP A 135 -22.11 0.76 -0.17
N LEU A 136 -22.47 1.60 0.80
CA LEU A 136 -22.87 2.99 0.61
C LEU A 136 -21.73 3.94 0.24
N ASP A 137 -20.47 3.61 0.54
CA ASP A 137 -19.33 4.45 0.12
C ASP A 137 -18.77 4.05 -1.24
N GLY A 138 -19.18 2.88 -1.74
CA GLY A 138 -18.71 2.30 -2.98
C GLY A 138 -17.20 2.05 -3.04
N LYS A 139 -16.79 1.38 -4.12
CA LYS A 139 -15.38 1.13 -4.42
C LYS A 139 -14.67 2.38 -4.92
N ARG A 140 -13.36 2.43 -4.68
CA ARG A 140 -12.43 3.36 -5.33
C ARG A 140 -12.35 3.05 -6.82
N VAL A 141 -12.42 4.08 -7.65
CA VAL A 141 -12.35 3.98 -9.11
C VAL A 141 -11.43 5.06 -9.66
N ILE A 142 -10.78 4.75 -10.77
CA ILE A 142 -10.08 5.71 -11.61
C ILE A 142 -10.85 5.87 -12.92
N GLU A 143 -11.14 7.10 -13.30
CA GLU A 143 -11.69 7.44 -14.62
C GLU A 143 -10.74 8.36 -15.38
N GLY A 144 -10.90 8.36 -16.70
CA GLY A 144 -10.13 9.19 -17.62
C GLY A 144 -9.28 8.38 -18.59
N ASP A 145 -8.51 9.10 -19.38
CA ASP A 145 -7.63 8.53 -20.40
C ASP A 145 -6.34 9.36 -20.52
N ASN A 146 -5.46 8.96 -21.44
CA ASN A 146 -4.16 9.61 -21.62
C ASN A 146 -4.26 11.04 -22.16
N SER A 147 -5.38 11.43 -22.77
CA SER A 147 -5.61 12.75 -23.34
C SER A 147 -6.12 13.76 -22.31
N VAL A 148 -7.01 13.33 -21.41
CA VAL A 148 -7.62 14.20 -20.37
C VAL A 148 -6.99 14.05 -18.99
N GLY A 149 -6.20 12.99 -18.78
CA GLY A 149 -5.65 12.63 -17.48
C GLY A 149 -6.59 11.73 -16.67
N TYR A 150 -6.08 11.23 -15.54
CA TYR A 150 -6.80 10.30 -14.68
C TYR A 150 -7.24 10.97 -13.39
N VAL A 151 -8.50 10.74 -12.99
CA VAL A 151 -9.10 11.29 -11.77
C VAL A 151 -9.51 10.16 -10.84
N ARG A 152 -9.28 10.37 -9.53
CA ARG A 152 -9.70 9.46 -8.46
C ARG A 152 -11.08 9.85 -7.98
N PHE A 153 -11.95 8.86 -7.80
CA PHE A 153 -13.23 9.07 -7.12
C PHE A 153 -13.72 7.77 -6.49
N ARG A 154 -14.83 7.86 -5.75
CA ARG A 154 -15.57 6.70 -5.26
C ARG A 154 -16.94 6.62 -5.93
N ASN A 155 -17.36 5.40 -6.23
CA ASN A 155 -18.74 5.17 -6.63
C ASN A 155 -19.70 5.58 -5.51
N LYS A 156 -20.88 6.08 -5.88
CA LYS A 156 -21.91 6.47 -4.89
C LYS A 156 -22.41 5.31 -4.05
N SER A 157 -22.41 4.11 -4.61
CA SER A 157 -22.67 2.84 -3.93
C SER A 157 -22.33 1.69 -4.86
N CYS A 158 -22.15 0.49 -4.32
CA CYS A 158 -22.06 -0.70 -5.16
C CYS A 158 -22.55 -1.95 -4.43
N MET A 159 -23.06 -2.92 -5.20
CA MET A 159 -23.35 -4.26 -4.68
C MET A 159 -22.04 -4.98 -4.37
N VAL A 160 -21.98 -5.63 -3.21
CA VAL A 160 -20.84 -6.40 -2.74
C VAL A 160 -21.28 -7.74 -2.17
N ALA A 161 -20.35 -8.70 -2.14
CA ALA A 161 -20.51 -9.94 -1.42
C ALA A 161 -19.73 -9.87 -0.09
N LEU A 162 -20.40 -10.21 1.00
CA LEU A 162 -19.78 -10.36 2.32
C LEU A 162 -19.67 -11.85 2.61
N LYS A 163 -18.54 -12.30 3.16
CA LYS A 163 -18.36 -13.69 3.59
C LYS A 163 -17.89 -13.71 5.04
N THR A 164 -18.56 -14.51 5.87
CA THR A 164 -18.10 -14.71 7.25
C THR A 164 -16.76 -15.43 7.24
N LEU A 165 -15.83 -14.94 8.06
CA LEU A 165 -14.63 -15.68 8.42
C LEU A 165 -14.92 -16.46 9.71
N HIS A 166 -14.47 -17.70 9.81
CA HIS A 166 -14.56 -18.44 11.07
C HIS A 166 -13.56 -17.83 12.06
N GLY A 167 -14.06 -17.29 13.17
CA GLY A 167 -13.23 -16.93 14.31
C GLY A 167 -12.80 -18.17 15.11
N PRO A 168 -11.97 -18.01 16.15
CA PRO A 168 -11.80 -19.06 17.14
C PRO A 168 -13.18 -19.40 17.70
N GLN A 169 -13.63 -20.64 17.50
CA GLN A 169 -14.85 -21.11 18.13
C GLN A 169 -14.62 -21.01 19.64
N THR A 170 -15.41 -20.21 20.35
CA THR A 170 -15.73 -20.63 21.71
C THR A 170 -16.40 -21.98 21.53
N MET A 171 -15.65 -23.05 21.85
CA MET A 171 -16.24 -24.36 22.03
C MET A 171 -17.31 -24.17 23.11
N SER A 172 -18.55 -23.98 22.70
CA SER A 172 -19.69 -24.16 23.58
C SER A 172 -19.62 -25.63 23.95
N SER A 173 -19.15 -25.91 25.16
CA SER A 173 -19.15 -27.23 25.79
C SER A 173 -20.59 -27.63 26.14
N SER A 174 -21.42 -27.79 25.12
CA SER A 174 -22.77 -28.34 25.25
C SER A 174 -23.01 -29.47 24.24
N PHE A 175 -22.01 -30.36 24.14
CA PHE A 175 -22.23 -31.75 23.76
C PHE A 175 -21.36 -32.63 24.67
N LEU A 176 -21.86 -32.84 25.89
CA LEU A 176 -21.58 -33.99 26.75
C LEU A 176 -22.92 -34.65 27.06
#